data_AF-A0A964MPD7-F1
#
_entry.id   AF-A0A964MPD7-F1
#
_cell.length_a   1.000
_cell.length_b   1.000
_cell.length_c   1.000
_cell.angle_alpha   90.00
_cell.angle_beta   90.00
_cell.angle_gamma   90.00
#
_symmetry.space_group_name_H-M   'P 1'
#
loop_
_entity.id
_entity.type
_entity.pdbx_description
1 polymer ?
#
loop_
_entity_poly.entity_id
_entity_poly.type
_entity_poly.pdbx_seq_one_letter_code
_entity_poly.pdbx_strand_id
1 'polypeptide(L)'
;MFVRSLVSLDREAATRAMTGFLSDHSLGPNQIEFVKLVIDYLTEHGVMSPALLYETPFIDFHHAGPNGLFPPARVDELTAVLEHVRAMATAA
;
A
#
# COMPACT_ATOMS: atom_id res chain seq x y z
N MET A 1 -8.09 -7.53 31.22
CA MET A 1 -8.16 -6.30 30.41
C MET A 1 -7.18 -6.45 29.26
N PHE A 2 -7.66 -6.77 28.05
CA PHE A 2 -6.83 -6.86 26.85
C PHE A 2 -7.04 -5.58 26.04
N VAL A 3 -5.98 -4.79 25.87
CA VAL A 3 -6.00 -3.71 24.89
C VAL A 3 -5.94 -4.39 23.54
N ARG A 4 -7.10 -4.54 22.88
CA ARG A 4 -7.16 -4.98 21.49
C ARG A 4 -6.58 -3.83 20.68
N SER A 5 -5.27 -3.84 20.43
CA SER A 5 -4.66 -2.88 19.52
C SER A 5 -5.09 -3.26 18.10
N LEU A 6 -6.29 -2.82 17.73
CA LEU A 6 -6.52 -2.22 16.42
C LEU A 6 -5.39 -1.16 16.32
N VAL A 7 -4.40 -1.19 15.43
CA VAL A 7 -4.48 -1.40 13.99
C VAL A 7 -3.03 -1.69 13.53
N SER A 8 -2.59 -2.94 13.57
CA SER A 8 -1.45 -3.38 12.74
C SER A 8 -1.98 -4.49 11.85
N LEU A 9 -1.93 -4.29 10.54
CA LEU A 9 -2.31 -5.34 9.61
C LEU A 9 -1.20 -6.40 9.69
N ASP A 10 -1.56 -7.67 9.86
CA ASP A 10 -0.57 -8.74 9.76
C ASP A 10 0.19 -8.58 8.43
N ARG A 11 1.52 -8.67 8.46
CA ARG A 11 2.37 -8.59 7.27
C ARG A 11 1.88 -9.52 6.17
N GLU A 12 1.37 -10.70 6.53
CA GLU A 12 0.79 -11.61 5.55
C GLU A 12 -0.48 -11.05 4.91
N ALA A 13 -1.35 -10.38 5.67
CA ALA A 13 -2.55 -9.76 5.14
C ALA A 13 -2.21 -8.57 4.23
N ALA A 14 -1.23 -7.75 4.60
CA ALA A 14 -0.71 -6.66 3.76
C ALA A 14 -0.14 -7.21 2.44
N THR A 15 0.70 -8.25 2.55
CA THR A 15 1.30 -8.91 1.40
C THR A 15 0.24 -9.54 0.51
N ARG A 16 -0.75 -10.25 1.06
CA ARG A 16 -1.85 -10.84 0.29
C ARG A 16 -2.68 -9.80 -0.44
N ALA A 17 -3.03 -8.70 0.23
CA ALA A 17 -3.76 -7.59 -0.39
C ALA A 17 -3.00 -7.01 -1.59
N MET A 18 -1.67 -6.98 -1.50
CA MET A 18 -0.79 -6.44 -2.53
C MET A 18 -0.29 -7.49 -3.54
N THR A 19 -0.51 -8.78 -3.29
CA THR A 19 -0.03 -9.87 -4.15
C THR A 19 -0.68 -9.79 -5.54
N GLY A 20 -1.96 -9.38 -5.61
CA GLY A 20 -2.64 -9.12 -6.88
C GLY A 20 -1.92 -8.07 -7.73
N PHE A 21 -1.46 -6.99 -7.09
CA PHE A 21 -0.70 -5.92 -7.74
C PHE A 21 0.72 -6.36 -8.16
N LEU A 22 1.35 -7.23 -7.38
CA LEU A 22 2.69 -7.77 -7.64
C LEU A 22 2.72 -8.93 -8.65
N SER A 23 1.58 -9.54 -8.98
CA SER A 23 1.51 -10.74 -9.84
C SER A 23 1.87 -10.46 -11.30
N ASP A 24 2.01 -9.20 -11.68
CA ASP A 24 2.48 -8.81 -13.00
C ASP A 24 4.01 -8.84 -13.06
N HIS A 25 4.56 -9.79 -13.81
CA HIS A 25 6.00 -10.07 -13.93
C HIS A 25 6.83 -8.95 -14.59
N SER A 26 6.25 -7.76 -14.81
CA SER A 26 6.87 -6.64 -15.51
C SER A 26 7.31 -5.46 -14.61
N LEU A 27 7.22 -5.61 -13.28
CA LEU A 27 7.65 -4.54 -12.37
C LEU A 27 9.16 -4.29 -12.39
N GLY A 28 9.55 -3.03 -12.60
CA GLY A 28 10.92 -2.56 -12.45
C GLY A 28 11.33 -2.35 -10.98
N PRO A 29 12.64 -2.18 -10.70
CA PRO A 29 13.16 -2.09 -9.33
C PRO A 29 12.50 -1.02 -8.46
N ASN A 30 12.33 0.20 -8.99
CA ASN A 30 11.71 1.29 -8.22
C ASN A 30 10.24 1.01 -7.88
N GLN A 31 9.51 0.36 -8.78
CA GLN A 31 8.11 -0.02 -8.54
C GLN A 31 8.03 -1.10 -7.46
N ILE A 32 8.94 -2.08 -7.47
CA ILE A 32 9.01 -3.13 -6.44
C ILE A 32 9.30 -2.51 -5.06
N GLU A 33 10.30 -1.64 -4.97
CA GLU A 33 10.65 -0.98 -3.70
C GLU A 33 9.53 -0.07 -3.19
N PHE A 34 8.86 0.66 -4.09
CA PHE A 34 7.66 1.44 -3.74
C PHE A 34 6.57 0.55 -3.12
N VAL A 35 6.27 -0.60 -3.74
CA VAL A 35 5.24 -1.51 -3.24
C VAL A 35 5.65 -2.12 -1.89
N LYS A 36 6.92 -2.49 -1.71
CA LYS A 36 7.43 -2.95 -0.41
C LYS A 36 7.25 -1.89 0.67
N LEU A 37 7.57 -0.63 0.38
CA LEU A 37 7.36 0.47 1.31
C LEU A 37 5.88 0.62 1.70
N VAL A 38 4.95 0.46 0.76
CA VAL A 38 3.50 0.45 1.05
C VAL A 38 3.13 -0.71 1.99
N ILE A 39 3.65 -1.91 1.72
CA ILE A 39 3.41 -3.09 2.56
C ILE A 39 3.97 -2.89 3.98
N ASP A 40 5.17 -2.33 4.09
CA ASP A 40 5.80 -2.04 5.38
C ASP A 40 4.98 -1.00 6.17
N TYR A 41 4.56 0.08 5.52
CA TYR A 41 3.69 1.09 6.13
C TYR A 41 2.37 0.48 6.62
N LEU A 42 1.71 -0.33 5.78
CA LEU A 42 0.48 -1.02 6.16
C LEU A 42 0.70 -2.01 7.30
N THR A 43 1.87 -2.64 7.40
CA THR A 43 2.19 -3.57 8.49
C THR A 43 2.39 -2.81 9.81
N GLU A 44 3.09 -1.67 9.76
CA GLU A 44 3.41 -0.86 10.95
C GLU A 44 2.21 -0.06 11.46
N HIS A 45 1.43 0.53 10.56
CA HIS A 45 0.34 1.46 10.90
C HIS A 45 -1.05 0.86 10.70
N GLY A 46 -1.16 -0.32 10.08
CA GLY A 46 -2.38 -1.09 9.81
C GLY A 46 -3.37 -0.49 8.82
N VAL A 47 -3.33 0.82 8.59
CA VAL A 47 -4.09 1.52 7.55
C VAL A 47 -3.23 2.57 6.86
N MET A 48 -3.55 2.85 5.60
CA MET A 48 -2.87 3.89 4.83
C MET A 48 -3.92 4.69 4.05
N SER A 49 -3.82 6.02 4.12
CA SER A 49 -4.59 6.91 3.25
C SER A 49 -3.94 6.98 1.87
N PRO A 50 -4.69 6.92 0.75
CA PRO A 50 -4.13 7.09 -0.59
C PRO A 50 -3.38 8.42 -0.79
N ALA A 51 -3.73 9.46 -0.03
CA ALA A 51 -3.04 10.75 -0.07
C ALA A 51 -1.54 10.63 0.32
N LEU A 52 -1.19 9.69 1.22
CA LEU A 52 0.20 9.47 1.65
C LEU A 52 1.11 9.00 0.53
N LEU A 53 0.56 8.42 -0.55
CA LEU A 53 1.34 8.04 -1.74
C LEU A 53 1.97 9.27 -2.43
N TYR A 54 1.47 10.47 -2.14
CA TYR A 54 1.95 11.75 -2.65
C TYR A 54 2.77 12.54 -1.61
N GLU A 55 3.20 11.88 -0.54
CA GLU A 55 4.08 12.45 0.49
C GLU A 55 5.39 11.65 0.61
N THR A 56 6.40 12.22 1.28
CA THR A 56 7.63 11.49 1.62
C THR A 56 7.28 10.37 2.61
N PRO A 57 7.85 9.14 2.46
CA PRO A 57 8.93 8.74 1.56
C PRO A 57 8.50 8.19 0.19
N PHE A 58 7.22 8.25 -0.16
CA PHE A 58 6.68 7.67 -1.41
C PHE A 58 7.03 8.50 -2.66
N ILE A 59 7.08 9.83 -2.53
CA ILE A 59 7.49 10.71 -3.64
C ILE A 59 9.00 10.73 -3.89
N ASP A 60 9.80 10.12 -3.01
CA ASP A 60 11.26 10.03 -3.19
C ASP A 60 11.62 9.11 -4.37
N PHE A 61 10.73 8.17 -4.73
CA PHE A 61 10.87 7.32 -5.91
C PHE A 61 10.54 8.06 -7.22
N HIS A 62 9.58 9.00 -7.17
CA HIS A 62 9.21 9.85 -8.30
C HIS A 62 8.42 11.07 -7.81
N HIS A 63 8.73 12.27 -8.34
CA HIS A 63 8.10 13.53 -7.92
C HIS A 63 6.57 13.57 -8.08
N ALA A 64 6.03 12.80 -9.03
CA ALA A 64 4.59 12.63 -9.24
C ALA A 64 3.96 11.48 -8.40
N GLY A 65 4.70 10.90 -7.47
CA GLY A 65 4.29 9.75 -6.66
C GLY A 65 3.97 8.52 -7.53
N PRO A 66 2.88 7.78 -7.23
CA PRO A 66 2.53 6.55 -7.95
C PRO A 66 2.22 6.78 -9.43
N ASN A 67 1.75 7.99 -9.81
CA ASN A 67 1.45 8.34 -11.22
C ASN A 67 2.69 8.38 -12.11
N GLY A 68 3.88 8.58 -11.53
CA GLY A 68 5.13 8.51 -12.29
C GLY A 68 5.73 7.11 -12.35
N LEU A 69 5.28 6.21 -11.48
CA LEU A 69 5.75 4.84 -11.42
C LEU A 69 4.83 3.88 -12.17
N PHE A 70 3.52 4.14 -12.21
CA PHE A 70 2.52 3.22 -12.76
C PHE A 70 1.58 3.93 -13.74
N PRO A 71 1.04 3.20 -14.74
CA PRO A 71 -0.05 3.70 -15.56
C PRO A 71 -1.28 4.06 -14.71
N PRO A 72 -2.14 4.99 -15.15
CA PRO A 72 -3.31 5.44 -14.37
C PRO A 72 -4.20 4.30 -13.86
N ALA A 73 -4.49 3.31 -14.71
CA ALA A 73 -5.30 2.15 -14.34
C ALA A 73 -4.72 1.35 -13.16
N ARG A 74 -3.39 1.28 -13.04
CA ARG A 74 -2.69 0.63 -11.93
C ARG A 74 -2.68 1.49 -10.67
N VAL A 75 -2.64 2.82 -10.81
CA VAL A 75 -2.78 3.73 -9.67
C VAL A 75 -4.18 3.64 -9.07
N ASP A 76 -5.21 3.54 -9.92
CA ASP A 76 -6.59 3.33 -9.50
C ASP A 76 -6.75 1.99 -8.76
N GLU A 77 -6.15 0.91 -9.29
CA GLU A 77 -6.13 -0.40 -8.63
C GLU A 77 -5.43 -0.34 -7.26
N LEU A 78 -4.25 0.28 -7.17
CA LEU A 78 -3.53 0.46 -5.92
C LEU A 78 -4.38 1.22 -4.90
N THR A 79 -5.01 2.31 -5.32
CA THR A 79 -5.87 3.13 -4.47
C THR A 79 -7.07 2.32 -3.96
N ALA A 80 -7.69 1.52 -4.83
CA ALA A 80 -8.80 0.64 -4.45
C ALA A 80 -8.38 -0.42 -3.43
N VAL A 81 -7.18 -1.00 -3.57
CA VAL A 81 -6.63 -1.95 -2.59
C VAL A 81 -6.43 -1.28 -1.22
N LEU A 82 -5.84 -0.09 -1.18
CA LEU A 82 -5.65 0.65 0.08
C LEU A 82 -6.99 0.97 0.77
N GLU A 83 -7.97 1.40 -0.01
CA GLU A 83 -9.31 1.68 0.50
C GLU A 83 -10.02 0.42 1.03
N HIS A 84 -9.88 -0.70 0.33
CA HIS A 84 -10.41 -1.98 0.78
C HIS A 84 -9.77 -2.42 2.11
N VAL A 85 -8.43 -2.35 2.21
CA VAL A 85 -7.69 -2.67 3.44
C VAL A 85 -8.14 -1.77 4.59
N ARG A 86 -8.30 -0.47 4.35
CA ARG A 86 -8.79 0.49 5.34
C ARG A 86 -10.19 0.14 5.83
N ALA A 87 -11.11 -0.15 4.92
CA ALA A 87 -12.48 -0.53 5.26
C ALA A 87 -12.51 -1.80 6.13
N MET A 88 -11.72 -2.81 5.78
CA MET A 88 -11.61 -4.06 6.55
C MET A 88 -11.03 -3.84 7.95
N ALA A 89 -10.05 -2.95 8.10
CA ALA A 89 -9.44 -2.62 9.39
C ALA A 89 -10.39 -1.86 10.33
N THR A 90 -11.29 -1.02 9.78
CA THR A 90 -12.27 -0.25 10.58
C THR A 90 -13.51 -1.05 10.99
N ALA A 91 -13.78 -2.18 10.33
CA ALA A 91 -14.97 -2.99 10.57
C ALA A 91 -14.78 -4.08 11.65
N ALA A 92 -13.57 -4.23 12.20
CA ALA A 92 -13.19 -5.23 13.20
C ALA A 92 -13.11 -4.67 14.62
#